data_AF-A0A1H8LMK1-F1
#
_entry.id   AF-A0A1H8LMK1-F1
#
_cell.length_a   1.000
_cell.length_b   1.000
_cell.length_c   1.000
_cell.angle_alpha   90.00
_cell.angle_beta   90.00
_cell.angle_gamma   90.00
#
_symmetry.space_group_name_H-M   'P 1'
#
loop_
_entity.id
_entity.type
_entity.pdbx_description
1 polymer ?
#
loop_
_entity_poly.entity_id
_entity_poly.type
_entity_poly.pdbx_seq_one_letter_code
_entity_poly.pdbx_strand_id
1 'polypeptide(L)' 'MKFSTVYSLVPVLLPETEAEEDFLFDGPNAITIDEATKMLKGSRGTVDNLRKNNKLKSHYKCRSVRLDHRQVLEATKW' A
#
# COMPACT_ATOMS: atom_id res chain seq x y z
N MET A 1 -2.37 -46.86 40.64
CA MET A 1 -2.04 -45.42 40.78
C MET A 1 -2.77 -44.68 39.68
N LYS A 2 -3.71 -43.79 40.01
CA LYS A 2 -4.48 -42.99 39.03
C LYS A 2 -3.84 -41.61 38.93
N PHE A 3 -3.37 -41.22 37.75
CA PHE A 3 -2.89 -39.85 37.48
C PHE A 3 -4.07 -39.02 36.99
N SER A 4 -4.53 -38.08 37.82
CA SER A 4 -5.48 -37.05 37.39
C SER A 4 -4.68 -35.81 36.97
N THR A 5 -4.50 -35.63 35.67
CA THR A 5 -3.87 -34.42 35.13
C THR A 5 -4.92 -33.31 35.09
N VAL A 6 -4.78 -32.33 35.97
CA VAL A 6 -5.55 -31.08 35.95
C VAL A 6 -4.98 -30.22 34.82
N TYR A 7 -5.70 -30.11 33.71
CA TYR A 7 -5.39 -29.14 32.66
C TYR A 7 -5.80 -27.75 33.15
N SER A 8 -4.84 -27.01 33.72
CA SER A 8 -4.98 -25.58 33.99
C SER A 8 -4.93 -24.83 32.65
N LEU A 9 -6.09 -24.31 32.22
CA LEU A 9 -6.19 -23.38 31.10
C LEU A 9 -5.62 -22.03 31.55
N VAL A 10 -4.31 -21.87 31.47
CA VAL A 10 -3.68 -20.54 31.50
C VAL A 10 -4.14 -19.82 30.23
N PRO A 11 -4.76 -18.63 30.32
CA PRO A 11 -4.98 -17.83 29.13
C PRO A 11 -3.60 -17.43 28.59
N VAL A 12 -3.18 -18.11 27.52
CA VAL A 12 -2.07 -17.65 26.70
C VAL A 12 -2.56 -16.34 26.10
N LEU A 13 -2.11 -15.23 26.68
CA LEU A 13 -2.13 -13.93 26.02
C LEU A 13 -1.36 -14.12 24.72
N LEU A 14 -2.09 -14.33 23.62
CA LEU A 14 -1.52 -14.12 22.30
C LEU A 14 -0.99 -12.68 22.31
N PRO A 15 0.29 -12.42 22.03
CA PRO A 15 0.64 -11.16 21.43
C PRO A 15 -0.03 -11.24 20.05
N GLU A 16 -1.27 -10.77 19.93
CA GLU A 16 -1.81 -10.43 18.62
C GLU A 16 -1.00 -9.23 18.15
N THR A 17 0.15 -9.59 17.58
CA THR A 17 0.75 -9.05 16.38
C THR A 17 0.34 -7.62 16.19
N GLU A 18 1.30 -6.71 16.42
CA GLU A 18 1.31 -5.38 15.83
C GLU A 18 0.62 -5.52 14.49
N ALA A 19 -0.59 -4.94 14.38
CA ALA A 19 -1.27 -4.88 13.11
C ALA A 19 -0.20 -4.35 12.18
N GLU A 20 0.29 -5.22 11.29
CA GLU A 20 1.03 -4.77 10.15
C GLU A 20 0.07 -3.73 9.60
N GLU A 21 0.44 -2.46 9.75
CA GLU A 21 -0.07 -1.43 8.89
C GLU A 21 0.42 -1.87 7.52
N ASP A 22 -0.27 -2.88 6.98
CA ASP A 22 -0.48 -3.08 5.60
C ASP A 22 -0.93 -1.70 5.18
N PHE A 23 0.05 -0.94 4.69
CA PHE A 23 -0.08 0.14 3.75
C PHE A 23 -0.73 -0.46 2.49
N LEU A 24 -1.89 -1.08 2.66
CA LEU A 24 -2.99 -1.17 1.73
C LEU A 24 -3.37 0.28 1.48
N PHE A 25 -2.59 0.92 0.61
CA PHE A 25 -3.05 2.02 -0.21
C PHE A 25 -4.11 1.44 -1.17
N ASP A 26 -5.22 0.99 -0.57
CA ASP A 26 -6.53 0.68 -1.14
C ASP A 26 -7.47 1.84 -0.86
N GLY A 27 -6.91 3.02 -0.60
CA GLY A 27 -7.69 4.24 -0.75
C GLY A 27 -8.22 4.29 -2.19
N PRO A 28 -9.46 4.78 -2.41
CA PRO A 28 -10.05 4.93 -3.75
C PRO A 28 -9.23 5.82 -4.71
N ASN A 29 -8.13 6.39 -4.22
CA ASN A 29 -7.24 7.30 -4.88
C ASN A 29 -5.92 6.64 -5.33
N ALA A 30 -5.80 5.31 -5.32
CA ALA A 30 -4.63 4.61 -5.86
C ALA A 30 -4.83 4.31 -7.36
N ILE A 31 -4.07 4.95 -8.24
CA ILE A 31 -4.18 4.77 -9.69
C ILE A 31 -2.95 4.10 -10.28
N THR A 32 -3.11 3.41 -11.40
CA THR A 32 -2.01 2.77 -12.13
C THR A 32 -1.15 3.78 -12.88
N ILE A 33 0.06 3.37 -13.28
CA ILE A 33 0.93 4.18 -14.16
C ILE A 33 0.21 4.54 -15.46
N ASP A 34 -0.58 3.62 -16.03
CA ASP A 34 -1.27 3.85 -17.29
C ASP A 34 -2.40 4.88 -17.14
N GLU A 35 -3.14 4.84 -16.02
CA GLU A 35 -4.13 5.88 -15.68
C GLU A 35 -3.46 7.23 -15.45
N ALA A 36 -2.35 7.27 -14.70
CA ALA A 36 -1.60 8.50 -14.48
C ALA A 36 -1.06 9.09 -15.79
N THR A 37 -0.62 8.24 -16.72
CA THR A 37 -0.17 8.65 -18.05
C THR A 37 -1.31 9.32 -18.84
N LYS A 38 -2.52 8.75 -18.79
CA LYS A 38 -3.72 9.33 -19.40
C LYS A 38 -4.08 10.68 -18.78
N MET A 39 -4.03 10.78 -17.45
CA MET A 39 -4.37 12.01 -16.72
C MET A 39 -3.41 13.15 -17.00
N LEU A 40 -2.11 12.86 -17.02
CA LEU A 40 -1.05 13.83 -17.33
C LEU A 40 -0.99 14.18 -18.83
N LYS A 41 -1.84 13.55 -19.66
CA LYS A 41 -1.81 13.67 -21.13
C LYS A 41 -0.37 13.55 -21.68
N GLY A 42 0.43 12.70 -21.05
CA GLY A 42 1.87 12.64 -21.23
C GLY A 42 2.37 11.27 -21.67
N SER A 43 3.68 11.09 -21.68
CA SER A 43 4.30 9.78 -21.91
C SER A 43 4.51 9.06 -20.58
N ARG A 44 4.65 7.73 -20.64
CA ARG A 44 5.06 6.93 -19.47
C ARG A 44 6.39 7.42 -18.88
N GLY A 45 7.28 7.94 -19.72
CA GLY A 45 8.53 8.59 -19.30
C GLY A 45 8.33 9.85 -18.47
N THR A 46 7.25 10.60 -18.68
CA THR A 46 6.87 11.76 -17.85
C THR A 46 6.49 11.30 -16.45
N VAL A 47 5.68 10.26 -16.34
CA VAL A 47 5.28 9.66 -15.05
C VAL A 47 6.50 9.11 -14.32
N ASP A 48 7.39 8.40 -15.01
CA ASP A 48 8.63 7.87 -14.44
C ASP A 48 9.58 8.99 -14.00
N ASN A 49 9.68 10.09 -14.75
CA ASN A 49 10.44 11.26 -14.32
C ASN A 49 9.86 11.88 -13.05
N LEU A 50 8.53 12.04 -12.97
CA LEU A 50 7.89 12.58 -11.76
C LEU A 50 8.08 11.67 -10.55
N ARG A 51 8.05 10.34 -10.75
CA ARG A 51 8.36 9.35 -9.71
C ARG A 51 9.81 9.44 -9.26
N LYS A 52 10.77 9.53 -10.19
CA LYS A 52 12.20 9.70 -9.89
C LYS A 52 12.51 11.01 -9.16
N ASN A 53 11.75 12.06 -9.43
CA ASN A 53 11.86 13.36 -8.76
C ASN A 53 11.09 13.42 -7.42
N ASN A 54 10.64 12.29 -6.87
CA ASN A 54 9.84 12.20 -5.64
C ASN A 54 8.54 13.05 -5.65
N LYS A 55 8.03 13.43 -6.82
CA LYS A 55 6.76 14.16 -6.97
C LYS A 55 5.54 13.24 -6.92
N LEU A 56 5.71 11.97 -7.29
CA LEU A 56 4.67 10.95 -7.21
C LEU A 56 5.14 9.82 -6.30
N LYS A 57 4.45 9.63 -5.17
CA LYS A 57 4.62 8.47 -4.31
C LYS A 57 4.08 7.24 -5.03
N SER A 58 4.91 6.20 -5.06
CA SER A 58 4.55 4.92 -5.65
C SER A 58 4.51 3.84 -4.59
N HIS A 59 3.44 3.04 -4.62
CA HIS A 59 3.22 1.89 -3.76
C HIS A 59 3.15 0.63 -4.62
N TYR A 60 3.72 -0.46 -4.12
CA TYR A 60 3.65 -1.75 -4.80
C TYR A 60 2.50 -2.56 -4.20
N LYS A 61 1.52 -2.94 -5.02
CA LYS A 61 0.43 -3.84 -4.61
C LYS A 61 0.27 -4.96 -5.61
N CYS A 62 0.38 -6.22 -5.16
CA CYS A 62 0.21 -7.41 -5.99
C CYS A 62 0.94 -7.32 -7.34
N ARG A 63 2.24 -6.96 -7.31
CA ARG A 63 3.11 -6.79 -8.50
C ARG A 63 2.77 -5.62 -9.43
N SER A 64 1.79 -4.78 -9.07
CA SER A 64 1.47 -3.55 -9.80
C SER A 64 1.97 -2.33 -9.04
N VAL A 65 2.54 -1.37 -9.77
CA VAL A 65 2.89 -0.05 -9.23
C VAL A 65 1.64 0.82 -9.26
N ARG A 66 1.22 1.28 -8.09
CA ARG A 66 0.16 2.28 -7.94
C ARG A 66 0.75 3.60 -7.48
N LEU A 67 0.15 4.68 -7.97
CA LEU A 67 0.52 6.06 -7.70
C LEU A 67 -0.64 6.74 -6.98
N ASP A 68 -0.32 7.74 -6.18
CA ASP A 68 -1.32 8.57 -5.53
C ASP A 68 -2.02 9.48 -6.56
N HIS A 69 -3.33 9.28 -6.74
CA HIS A 69 -4.18 10.04 -7.66
C HIS A 69 -4.18 11.53 -7.38
N ARG A 70 -4.15 11.94 -6.11
CA ARG A 70 -4.13 13.36 -5.73
C ARG A 70 -2.83 14.01 -6.16
N GLN A 71 -1.70 13.32 -5.99
CA GLN A 71 -0.41 13.85 -6.45
C GLN A 71 -0.32 13.91 -7.98
N VAL A 72 -0.92 12.93 -8.67
CA VAL A 72 -1.04 12.98 -10.14
C VAL A 72 -1.91 14.16 -10.58
N LEU A 73 -3.03 14.42 -9.92
CA LEU A 73 -3.86 15.60 -10.19
C LEU A 73 -3.10 16.91 -9.93
N GLU A 74 -2.32 17.00 -8.85
CA GLU A 74 -1.49 18.19 -8.60
C GLU A 74 -0.43 18.37 -9.68
N ALA A 75 0.16 17.29 -10.17
CA ALA A 75 1.13 17.30 -11.27
C ALA A 75 0.49 17.69 -12.63
N THR A 76 -0.82 17.50 -12.84
CA THR A 76 -1.52 17.98 -14.05
C THR A 76 -1.71 19.49 -14.11
N LYS A 77 -1.54 20.20 -12.98
CA LYS A 77 -1.75 21.65 -12.90
C LYS A 77 -0.48 22.47 -13.17
N TRP A 78 0.65 21.82 -13.40
CA TRP A 78 1.95 22.44 -13.69
C TRP A 78 2.18 22.49 -15.19
#